data_AF-A0A972VD52-F1
#
_entry.id   AF-A0A972VD52-F1
#
_cell.length_a   1.000
_cell.length_b   1.000
_cell.length_c   1.000
_cell.angle_alpha   90.00
_cell.angle_beta   90.00
_cell.angle_gamma   90.00
#
_symmetry.space_group_name_H-M   'P 1'
#
loop_
_entity.id
_entity.type
_entity.pdbx_description
1 polymer ?
#
loop_
_entity_poly.entity_id
_entity_poly.type
_entity_poly.pdbx_seq_one_letter_code
_entity_poly.pdbx_strand_id
1 'polypeptide(L)' 'FIDALISGDAMPVDGHDGLMSIAIGLAAKKSVQENRPVKISEIM' A
#
# COMPACT_ATOMS: atom_id res chain seq x y z
N PHE A 1 -0.63 13.13 -12.74
CA PHE A 1 -1.30 13.93 -11.70
C PHE A 1 -1.99 15.14 -12.31
N ILE A 2 -1.23 16.12 -12.86
CA ILE A 2 -1.83 17.35 -13.42
C ILE A 2 -2.85 17.05 -14.53
N ASP A 3 -2.53 16.16 -15.46
CA ASP A 3 -3.46 15.83 -16.55
C ASP A 3 -4.77 15.22 -16.03
N ALA A 4 -4.68 14.18 -15.19
CA ALA A 4 -5.85 13.55 -14.55
C ALA A 4 -6.67 14.54 -13.70
N LEU A 5 -6.01 15.53 -13.08
CA LEU A 5 -6.69 16.58 -12.31
C LEU A 5 -7.49 17.52 -13.21
N ILE A 6 -6.93 17.89 -14.37
CA ILE A 6 -7.59 18.78 -15.32
C ILE A 6 -8.73 18.05 -16.06
N SER A 7 -8.52 16.79 -16.46
CA SER A 7 -9.50 16.01 -17.22
C SER A 7 -10.60 15.39 -16.35
N GLY A 8 -10.37 15.26 -15.04
CA GLY A 8 -11.25 14.52 -14.14
C GLY A 8 -11.14 13.00 -14.29
N ASP A 9 -10.11 12.51 -14.98
CA ASP A 9 -9.82 11.08 -15.09
C ASP A 9 -9.35 10.50 -13.75
N ALA A 10 -9.29 9.17 -13.68
CA ALA A 10 -8.74 8.48 -12.53
C ALA A 10 -7.30 8.97 -12.23
N MET A 11 -7.03 9.25 -10.95
CA MET A 11 -5.68 9.59 -10.52
C MET A 11 -4.76 8.38 -10.74
N PRO A 12 -3.49 8.61 -11.17
CA PRO A 12 -2.54 7.53 -11.42
C PRO A 12 -2.12 6.80 -10.13
N VAL A 13 -2.27 7.46 -8.98
CA VAL A 13 -2.16 6.89 -7.65
C VAL A 13 -3.20 7.55 -6.73
N ASP A 14 -3.76 6.80 -5.79
CA ASP A 14 -4.76 7.30 -4.85
C ASP A 14 -4.47 6.84 -3.40
N GLY A 15 -5.46 7.02 -2.53
CA GLY A 15 -5.35 6.63 -1.11
C GLY A 15 -5.14 5.13 -0.91
N HIS A 16 -5.63 4.29 -1.82
CA HIS A 16 -5.45 2.84 -1.75
C HIS A 16 -3.97 2.46 -1.91
N ASP A 17 -3.24 3.10 -2.83
CA ASP A 17 -1.79 2.86 -3.01
C ASP A 17 -0.99 3.23 -1.74
N GLY A 18 -1.38 4.33 -1.09
CA GLY A 18 -0.82 4.74 0.19
C GLY A 18 -1.07 3.71 1.30
N LEU A 19 -2.32 3.22 1.42
CA LEU A 19 -2.68 2.18 2.39
C LEU A 19 -1.92 0.88 2.14
N MET A 20 -1.76 0.46 0.88
CA MET A 20 -0.99 -0.73 0.53
C MET A 20 0.49 -0.59 0.91
N SER A 21 1.07 0.60 0.75
CA SER A 21 2.45 0.89 1.18
C SER A 21 2.62 0.71 2.69
N ILE A 22 1.64 1.16 3.49
CA ILE A 22 1.63 0.96 4.95
C ILE A 22 1.47 -0.52 5.29
N ALA A 23 0.56 -1.24 4.62
CA ALA A 23 0.35 -2.67 4.84
C ALA A 23 1.63 -3.49 4.59
N ILE A 24 2.39 -3.17 3.54
CA ILE A 24 3.69 -3.78 3.26
C ILE A 24 4.68 -3.50 4.39
N GLY A 25 4.78 -2.26 4.85
CA GLY A 25 5.68 -1.89 5.96
C GLY A 25 5.36 -2.64 7.26
N LEU A 26 4.07 -2.77 7.60
CA LEU A 26 3.62 -3.53 8.77
C LEU A 26 3.89 -5.03 8.62
N ALA A 27 3.63 -5.62 7.45
CA ALA A 27 3.95 -7.02 7.17
C ALA A 27 5.46 -7.29 7.30
N ALA A 28 6.30 -6.41 6.76
CA ALA A 28 7.76 -6.53 6.87
C ALA A 28 8.23 -6.44 8.33
N LYS A 29 7.70 -5.48 9.10
CA LYS A 29 7.99 -5.37 10.54
C LYS A 29 7.63 -6.65 11.30
N LYS A 30 6.42 -7.19 11.09
CA LYS A 30 5.96 -8.45 11.69
C LYS A 30 6.84 -9.62 11.26
N SER A 31 7.24 -9.66 9.98
CA SER A 31 8.12 -10.69 9.44
C SER A 31 9.47 -10.74 10.13
N VAL A 32 10.10 -9.59 10.36
CA VAL A 32 11.36 -9.49 11.11
C VAL A 32 11.18 -9.96 12.56
N GLN A 33 10.08 -9.59 13.20
CA GLN A 33 9.81 -9.96 14.60
C GLN A 33 9.55 -11.46 14.80
N GLU A 34 8.84 -12.08 13.86
CA GLU A 34 8.47 -13.50 13.92
C GLU A 34 9.45 -14.42 13.19
N ASN A 35 10.47 -13.85 12.55
CA ASN A 35 11.45 -14.56 11.73
C ASN A 35 10.80 -15.52 10.70
N ARG A 36 9.70 -15.08 10.08
CA ARG A 36 9.00 -15.84 9.03
C ARG A 36 8.38 -14.90 7.99
N PRO A 37 8.11 -15.38 6.76
CA PRO A 37 7.27 -14.64 5.82
C PRO A 37 5.87 -14.37 6.39
N VAL A 38 5.34 -13.18 6.12
CA VAL A 38 3.99 -12.74 6.52
C VAL A 38 3.19 -12.42 5.26
N LYS A 39 1.98 -12.96 5.14
CA LYS A 39 1.09 -12.63 4.02
C LYS A 39 0.44 -11.27 4.25
N ILE A 40 0.22 -10.51 3.17
CA ILE A 40 -0.48 -9.21 3.25
C ILE A 40 -1.90 -9.37 3.82
N SER A 41 -2.58 -10.49 3.55
CA SER A 41 -3.89 -10.82 4.14
C SER A 41 -3.89 -11.05 5.65
N GLU A 42 -2.72 -11.00 6.32
CA GLU A 42 -2.65 -10.98 7.78
C GLU A 42 -2.71 -9.54 8.35
N ILE A 43 -2.62 -8.52 7.50
CA ILE A 43 -2.64 -7.10 7.86
C ILE A 43 -3.93 -6.41 7.38
N MET A 44 -4.50 -6.89 6.27
CA MET A 44 -5.71 -6.38 5.60
C MET A 44 -6.94 -7.22 5.91
#